data_AF-A0AAV5IW23-F1
#
_entry.id   AF-A0AAV5IW23-F1
#
_cell.length_a   1.000
_cell.length_b   1.000
_cell.length_c   1.000
_cell.angle_alpha   90.00
_cell.angle_beta   90.00
_cell.angle_gamma   90.00
#
_symmetry.space_group_name_H-M   'P 1'
#
loop_
_entity.id
_entity.type
_entity.pdbx_description
1 polymer ?
#
loop_
_entity_poly.entity_id
_entity_poly.type
_entity_poly.pdbx_seq_one_letter_code
_entity_poly.pdbx_strand_id
1 'polypeptide(L)'
;MEIDTSRTMIVPEVLKEGNYERWSILMEHYLVAQDLWDVVRSSEMLGGGNKREWMKKNALALHAIGISCGREAFDQIKNKRSAKVAWDALAAKLKPPSVVEDVTPDISEPDQERQTASLAGQQEKLQKLVCCESIPEVKRFLDRNEDMISPQMLDSALRHAITCGRKEMARYLYREIPLDFLRGDSGFFLLEHCITNGMFGKEFYNSSSP
;
A
#
# COMPACT_ATOMS: atom_id res chain seq x y z
N MET A 1 12.56 23.75 31.91
CA MET A 1 11.87 22.45 31.87
C MET A 1 11.33 22.30 30.46
N GLU A 2 12.16 21.80 29.56
CA GLU A 2 11.77 21.54 28.17
C GLU A 2 10.87 20.31 28.20
N ILE A 3 9.59 20.50 27.87
CA ILE A 3 8.74 19.35 27.57
C ILE A 3 9.24 18.88 26.21
N ASP A 4 10.02 17.80 26.20
CA ASP A 4 10.31 17.02 25.00
C ASP A 4 8.98 16.51 24.45
N THR A 5 8.34 17.34 23.62
CA THR A 5 7.24 16.93 22.78
C THR A 5 7.79 16.16 21.58
N SER A 6 8.55 15.11 21.83
CA SER A 6 8.64 13.95 20.94
C SER A 6 7.23 13.35 20.85
N ARG A 7 6.34 14.06 20.13
CA ARG A 7 5.10 13.51 19.63
C ARG A 7 5.52 12.23 18.92
N THR A 8 5.06 11.09 19.43
CA THR A 8 5.15 9.81 18.75
C THR A 8 4.46 9.98 17.40
N MET A 9 5.23 10.36 16.38
CA MET A 9 4.69 10.61 15.06
C MET A 9 4.44 9.23 14.46
N ILE A 10 3.16 8.87 14.35
CA ILE A 10 2.73 7.60 13.77
C ILE A 10 3.16 7.49 12.30
N VAL A 11 3.20 8.62 11.61
CA VAL A 11 3.75 8.80 10.26
C VAL A 11 4.54 10.12 10.27
N PRO A 12 5.76 10.19 9.67
CA PRO A 12 6.58 11.40 9.64
C PRO A 12 5.92 12.58 8.90
N GLU A 13 4.91 12.31 8.08
CA GLU A 13 4.16 13.32 7.33
C GLU A 13 2.71 13.42 7.80
N VAL A 14 2.27 14.65 8.04
CA VAL A 14 0.87 14.97 8.28
C VAL A 14 0.15 15.02 6.94
N LEU A 15 -1.05 14.42 6.87
CA LEU A 15 -1.89 14.47 5.67
C LEU A 15 -2.27 15.92 5.33
N LYS A 16 -2.11 16.28 4.07
CA LYS A 16 -2.42 17.57 3.46
C LYS A 16 -2.93 17.34 2.04
N GLU A 17 -3.43 18.41 1.44
CA GLU A 17 -3.75 18.41 0.01
C GLU A 17 -2.47 18.16 -0.81
N GLY A 18 -2.52 17.17 -1.72
CA GLY A 18 -1.39 16.81 -2.59
C GLY A 18 -0.41 15.76 -2.08
N ASN A 19 -0.48 15.31 -0.81
CA ASN A 19 0.38 14.23 -0.30
C ASN A 19 -0.37 12.95 0.09
N TYR A 20 -1.65 12.82 -0.29
CA TYR A 20 -2.49 11.67 0.08
C TYR A 20 -1.85 10.33 -0.29
N GLU A 21 -1.29 10.19 -1.49
CA GLU A 21 -0.68 8.94 -1.95
C GLU A 21 0.46 8.51 -1.02
N ARG A 22 1.39 9.43 -0.76
CA ARG A 22 2.52 9.22 0.15
C ARG A 22 2.09 8.94 1.59
N TRP A 23 1.17 9.74 2.11
CA TRP A 23 0.61 9.57 3.44
C TRP A 23 -0.09 8.22 3.60
N SER A 24 -0.88 7.81 2.60
CA SER A 24 -1.65 6.57 2.64
C SER A 24 -0.75 5.34 2.70
N ILE A 25 0.36 5.34 1.96
CA ILE A 25 1.35 4.26 1.98
C ILE A 25 1.97 4.14 3.39
N LEU A 26 2.46 5.25 3.94
CA LEU A 26 3.10 5.25 5.27
C LEU A 26 2.11 4.85 6.38
N MET A 27 0.86 5.33 6.29
CA MET A 27 -0.17 4.98 7.26
C MET A 27 -0.58 3.51 7.12
N GLU A 28 -0.73 2.98 5.91
CA GLU A 28 -0.97 1.55 5.68
C GLU A 28 0.15 0.71 6.30
N HIS A 29 1.42 1.07 6.07
CA HIS A 29 2.57 0.38 6.67
C HIS A 29 2.51 0.37 8.19
N TYR A 30 2.25 1.52 8.81
CA TYR A 30 2.08 1.60 10.26
C TYR A 30 0.96 0.68 10.75
N LEU A 31 -0.20 0.70 10.09
CA LEU A 31 -1.35 -0.12 10.47
C LEU A 31 -1.08 -1.61 10.27
N VAL A 32 -0.34 -2.02 9.24
CA VAL A 32 0.10 -3.41 9.05
C VAL A 32 1.04 -3.84 10.18
N ALA A 33 2.04 -3.02 10.51
CA ALA A 33 3.00 -3.33 11.59
C ALA A 33 2.34 -3.45 12.97
N GLN A 34 1.22 -2.75 13.19
CA GLN A 34 0.45 -2.80 14.43
C GLN A 34 -0.69 -3.84 14.42
N ASP A 35 -0.82 -4.65 13.36
CA ASP A 35 -1.92 -5.62 13.19
C ASP A 35 -3.32 -4.95 13.23
N LEU A 36 -3.41 -3.77 12.61
CA LEU A 36 -4.59 -2.91 12.54
C LEU A 36 -5.18 -2.81 11.14
N TRP A 37 -4.44 -3.16 10.08
CA TRP A 37 -4.88 -2.92 8.68
C TRP A 37 -6.19 -3.63 8.31
N ASP A 38 -6.46 -4.80 8.88
CA ASP A 38 -7.66 -5.59 8.59
C ASP A 38 -8.97 -4.85 8.86
N VAL A 39 -9.01 -3.99 9.89
CA VAL A 39 -10.21 -3.21 10.24
C VAL A 39 -10.44 -2.00 9.30
N VAL A 40 -9.41 -1.62 8.53
CA VAL A 40 -9.49 -0.56 7.51
C VAL A 40 -9.88 -1.18 6.16
N ARG A 41 -9.33 -2.35 5.84
CA ARG A 41 -9.64 -3.09 4.62
C ARG A 41 -11.09 -3.60 4.60
N SER A 42 -11.53 -4.28 5.66
CA SER A 42 -12.86 -4.88 5.74
C SER A 42 -13.74 -4.20 6.80
N SER A 43 -14.94 -3.78 6.40
CA SER A 43 -15.96 -3.23 7.32
C SER A 43 -16.58 -4.32 8.19
N GLU A 44 -16.59 -5.56 7.69
CA GLU A 44 -17.28 -6.66 8.32
C GLU A 44 -16.38 -7.31 9.36
N MET A 45 -16.92 -7.54 10.57
CA MET A 45 -16.33 -8.51 11.48
C MET A 45 -16.25 -9.81 10.71
N LEU A 46 -15.04 -10.22 10.31
CA LEU A 46 -14.82 -11.53 9.72
C LEU A 46 -15.43 -12.55 10.70
N GLY A 47 -16.52 -13.19 10.25
CA GLY A 47 -17.43 -13.95 11.09
C GLY A 47 -16.68 -15.06 11.82
N GLY A 48 -16.52 -14.87 13.13
CA GLY A 48 -15.79 -15.79 14.01
C GLY A 48 -14.81 -15.11 14.97
N GLY A 49 -14.44 -13.84 14.73
CA GLY A 49 -13.51 -13.08 15.58
C GLY A 49 -14.14 -12.49 16.86
N ASN A 50 -13.31 -12.23 17.87
CA ASN A 50 -13.73 -11.59 19.11
C ASN A 50 -14.16 -10.13 18.86
N LYS A 51 -15.47 -9.85 18.93
CA LYS A 51 -16.06 -8.51 18.76
C LYS A 51 -15.37 -7.41 19.56
N ARG A 52 -14.92 -7.72 20.78
CA ARG A 52 -14.23 -6.76 21.65
C ARG A 52 -12.84 -6.42 21.11
N GLU A 53 -12.15 -7.40 20.55
CA GLU A 53 -10.82 -7.22 19.95
C GLU A 53 -10.92 -6.40 18.67
N TRP A 54 -11.87 -6.71 17.79
CA TRP A 54 -12.13 -5.93 16.59
C TRP A 54 -12.44 -4.46 16.93
N MET A 55 -13.29 -4.21 17.94
CA MET A 55 -13.60 -2.84 18.38
C MET A 55 -12.36 -2.09 18.87
N LYS A 56 -11.45 -2.76 19.58
CA LYS A 56 -10.17 -2.17 20.02
C LYS A 56 -9.29 -1.84 18.83
N LYS A 57 -9.10 -2.78 17.89
CA LYS A 57 -8.31 -2.56 16.67
C LYS A 57 -8.86 -1.43 15.82
N ASN A 58 -10.18 -1.38 15.62
CA ASN A 58 -10.84 -0.26 14.93
C ASN A 58 -10.62 1.08 15.64
N ALA A 59 -10.74 1.12 16.97
CA ALA A 59 -10.50 2.36 17.72
C ALA A 59 -9.04 2.82 17.62
N LEU A 60 -8.07 1.90 17.69
CA LEU A 60 -6.65 2.20 17.53
C LEU A 60 -6.33 2.69 16.12
N ALA A 61 -6.85 2.03 15.09
CA ALA A 61 -6.67 2.45 13.70
C ALA A 61 -7.27 3.85 13.45
N LEU A 62 -8.49 4.10 13.94
CA LEU A 62 -9.14 5.40 13.82
C LEU A 62 -8.37 6.50 14.55
N HIS A 63 -7.82 6.19 15.74
CA HIS A 63 -6.96 7.11 16.47
C HIS A 63 -5.68 7.44 15.69
N ALA A 64 -5.03 6.43 15.12
CA ALA A 64 -3.82 6.58 14.32
C ALA A 64 -4.05 7.48 13.09
N ILE A 65 -5.12 7.20 12.34
CA ILE A 65 -5.56 8.04 11.22
C ILE A 65 -5.81 9.48 11.70
N GLY A 66 -6.55 9.64 12.80
CA GLY A 66 -6.95 10.95 13.32
C GLY A 66 -5.79 11.84 13.74
N ILE A 67 -4.75 11.29 14.38
CA ILE A 67 -3.60 12.11 14.80
C ILE A 67 -2.65 12.44 13.65
N SER A 68 -2.70 11.66 12.57
CA SER A 68 -1.82 11.83 11.40
C SER A 68 -2.47 12.67 10.30
N CYS A 69 -3.80 12.80 10.28
CA CYS A 69 -4.50 13.42 9.16
C CYS A 69 -4.52 14.97 9.18
N GLY A 70 -3.92 15.62 10.20
CA GLY A 70 -3.93 17.08 10.35
C GLY A 70 -5.33 17.65 10.69
N ARG A 71 -5.41 18.94 11.03
CA ARG A 71 -6.65 19.55 11.54
C ARG A 71 -7.78 19.55 10.51
N GLU A 72 -7.49 19.95 9.28
CA GLU A 72 -8.49 20.11 8.21
C GLU A 72 -9.09 18.77 7.78
N ALA A 73 -8.26 17.74 7.61
CA ALA A 73 -8.77 16.41 7.26
C ALA A 73 -9.44 15.73 8.46
N PHE A 74 -8.99 16.01 9.69
CA PHE A 74 -9.64 15.51 10.90
C PHE A 74 -11.10 16.00 11.02
N ASP A 75 -11.37 17.26 10.66
CA ASP A 75 -12.73 17.81 10.66
C ASP A 75 -13.70 17.05 9.77
N GLN A 76 -13.21 16.37 8.74
CA GLN A 76 -14.01 15.55 7.83
C GLN A 76 -14.34 14.17 8.42
N ILE A 77 -13.46 13.64 9.27
CA ILE A 77 -13.61 12.30 9.85
C ILE A 77 -14.07 12.29 11.31
N LYS A 78 -14.18 13.44 11.99
CA LYS A 78 -14.50 13.54 13.43
C LYS A 78 -15.77 12.83 13.90
N ASN A 79 -16.73 12.62 13.00
CA ASN A 79 -18.00 11.94 13.30
C ASN A 79 -18.02 10.47 12.85
N LYS A 80 -16.92 9.96 12.25
CA LYS A 80 -16.82 8.57 11.80
C LYS A 80 -16.41 7.68 12.97
N ARG A 81 -17.09 6.54 13.11
CA ARG A 81 -16.82 5.55 14.16
C ARG A 81 -16.04 4.32 13.66
N SER A 82 -15.84 4.25 12.35
CA SER A 82 -15.11 3.18 11.68
C SER A 82 -13.85 3.75 11.05
N ALA A 83 -12.72 3.07 11.28
CA ALA A 83 -11.43 3.41 10.68
C ALA A 83 -11.50 3.32 9.15
N LYS A 84 -12.18 2.30 8.62
CA LYS A 84 -12.48 2.19 7.18
C LYS A 84 -13.24 3.39 6.65
N VAL A 85 -14.35 3.76 7.28
CA VAL A 85 -15.17 4.89 6.80
C VAL A 85 -14.40 6.21 6.88
N ALA A 86 -13.54 6.38 7.88
CA ALA A 86 -12.64 7.53 7.97
C ALA A 86 -11.61 7.52 6.83
N TRP A 87 -10.96 6.37 6.59
CA TRP A 87 -10.02 6.18 5.49
C TRP A 87 -10.64 6.48 4.13
N ASP A 88 -11.78 5.87 3.83
CA ASP A 88 -12.49 6.05 2.55
C ASP A 88 -12.93 7.51 2.34
N ALA A 89 -13.31 8.22 3.42
CA ALA A 89 -13.66 9.64 3.34
C ALA A 89 -12.44 10.53 3.02
N LEU A 90 -11.28 10.23 3.60
CA LEU A 90 -10.03 10.93 3.29
C LEU A 90 -9.61 10.64 1.84
N ALA A 91 -9.71 9.38 1.40
CA ALA A 91 -9.43 8.97 0.03
C ALA A 91 -10.30 9.72 -0.97
N ALA A 92 -11.61 9.80 -0.74
CA ALA A 92 -12.53 10.47 -1.66
C ALA A 92 -12.27 11.98 -1.81
N LYS A 93 -11.62 12.61 -0.82
CA LYS A 93 -11.42 14.05 -0.78
C LYS A 93 -10.02 14.50 -1.17
N LEU A 94 -9.00 13.73 -0.81
CA LEU A 94 -7.61 14.13 -0.92
C LEU A 94 -6.84 13.31 -1.95
N LYS A 95 -7.40 12.19 -2.41
CA LYS A 95 -6.91 11.56 -3.62
C LYS A 95 -7.21 12.53 -4.76
N PRO A 96 -6.20 13.01 -5.50
CA PRO A 96 -6.46 13.82 -6.68
C PRO A 96 -7.44 13.04 -7.57
N PRO A 97 -8.45 13.68 -8.17
CA PRO A 97 -9.23 13.03 -9.19
C PRO A 97 -8.23 12.54 -10.23
N SER A 98 -8.12 11.21 -10.37
CA SER A 98 -7.55 10.60 -11.57
C SER A 98 -8.18 11.36 -12.72
N VAL A 99 -7.36 12.07 -13.49
CA VAL A 99 -7.80 13.03 -14.52
C VAL A 99 -8.80 12.31 -15.43
N VAL A 100 -10.07 12.39 -15.07
CA VAL A 100 -11.20 12.27 -15.97
C VAL A 100 -11.27 13.67 -16.51
N GLU A 101 -10.51 13.93 -17.55
CA GLU A 101 -10.73 15.13 -18.33
C GLU A 101 -12.21 15.09 -18.72
N ASP A 102 -12.93 16.10 -18.24
CA ASP A 102 -14.24 16.51 -18.69
C ASP A 102 -14.09 16.93 -20.16
N VAL A 103 -13.90 15.95 -21.04
CA VAL A 103 -13.95 16.15 -22.49
C VAL A 103 -15.43 16.02 -22.84
N THR A 104 -16.05 17.17 -23.00
CA THR A 104 -17.29 17.36 -23.77
C THR A 104 -17.34 16.39 -24.95
N PRO A 105 -18.47 15.71 -25.22
CA PRO A 105 -18.50 14.63 -26.19
C PRO A 105 -18.45 15.22 -27.60
N ASP A 106 -17.25 15.38 -28.14
CA ASP A 106 -17.04 15.44 -29.57
C ASP A 106 -16.23 14.21 -29.99
N ILE A 107 -16.99 13.20 -30.39
CA ILE A 107 -16.70 12.13 -31.33
C ILE A 107 -15.24 12.10 -31.81
N SER A 108 -14.42 11.20 -31.24
CA SER A 108 -13.50 10.27 -31.95
C SER A 108 -12.58 9.55 -30.96
N GLU A 109 -12.83 8.24 -30.74
CA GLU A 109 -11.85 7.12 -30.69
C GLU A 109 -12.20 6.03 -29.64
N PRO A 110 -12.50 4.79 -30.08
CA PRO A 110 -12.90 3.66 -29.23
C PRO A 110 -11.74 2.82 -28.65
N ASP A 111 -10.49 3.29 -28.71
CA ASP A 111 -9.32 2.47 -28.38
C ASP A 111 -8.95 2.46 -26.88
N GLN A 112 -9.19 3.55 -26.16
CA GLN A 112 -8.62 3.77 -24.81
C GLN A 112 -9.25 2.93 -23.68
N GLU A 113 -10.54 2.59 -23.75
CA GLU A 113 -11.20 1.68 -22.78
C GLU A 113 -10.75 0.22 -22.93
N ARG A 114 -10.31 -0.19 -24.14
CA ARG A 114 -9.78 -1.54 -24.34
C ARG A 114 -8.40 -1.71 -23.72
N GLN A 115 -7.57 -0.66 -23.71
CA GLN A 115 -6.21 -0.72 -23.14
C GLN A 115 -6.21 -0.72 -21.61
N THR A 116 -7.09 0.03 -20.93
CA THR A 116 -7.12 0.08 -19.45
C THR A 116 -7.67 -1.21 -18.83
N ALA A 117 -8.69 -1.81 -19.44
CA ALA A 117 -9.20 -3.13 -19.05
C ALA A 117 -8.16 -4.24 -19.29
N SER A 118 -7.37 -4.13 -20.37
CA SER A 118 -6.26 -5.04 -20.67
C SER A 118 -5.15 -4.96 -19.61
N LEU A 119 -4.76 -3.75 -19.18
CA LEU A 119 -3.71 -3.52 -18.19
C LEU A 119 -4.07 -4.06 -16.80
N ALA A 120 -5.30 -3.83 -16.34
CA ALA A 120 -5.78 -4.35 -15.06
C ALA A 120 -5.81 -5.89 -15.05
N GLY A 121 -6.26 -6.50 -16.15
CA GLY A 121 -6.25 -7.96 -16.32
C GLY A 121 -4.83 -8.54 -16.34
N GLN A 122 -3.86 -7.83 -16.93
CA GLN A 122 -2.45 -8.23 -16.91
C GLN A 122 -1.84 -8.14 -15.51
N GLN A 123 -2.17 -7.09 -14.75
CA GLN A 123 -1.69 -6.92 -13.38
C GLN A 123 -2.18 -8.04 -12.45
N GLU A 124 -3.48 -8.37 -12.50
CA GLU A 124 -4.05 -9.47 -11.71
C GLU A 124 -3.38 -10.81 -12.05
N LYS A 125 -3.15 -11.05 -13.35
CA LYS A 125 -2.51 -12.27 -13.83
C LYS A 125 -1.06 -12.39 -13.36
N LEU A 126 -0.31 -11.29 -13.40
CA LEU A 126 1.07 -11.25 -12.92
C LEU A 126 1.14 -11.49 -11.40
N GLN A 127 0.27 -10.83 -10.62
CA GLN A 127 0.20 -11.04 -9.16
C GLN A 127 -0.10 -12.51 -8.81
N LYS A 128 -1.04 -13.14 -9.53
CA LYS A 128 -1.36 -14.55 -9.32
C LYS A 128 -0.17 -15.47 -9.62
N LEU A 129 0.59 -15.21 -10.70
CA LEU A 129 1.78 -15.97 -11.04
C LEU A 129 2.90 -15.80 -10.00
N VAL A 130 3.09 -14.58 -9.49
CA VAL A 130 4.05 -14.28 -8.42
C VAL A 130 3.79 -15.11 -7.16
N CYS A 131 2.52 -15.35 -6.81
CA CYS A 131 2.14 -16.20 -5.69
C CYS A 131 2.54 -17.68 -5.85
N CYS A 132 2.69 -18.15 -7.10
CA CYS A 132 2.92 -19.56 -7.45
C CYS A 132 4.42 -19.96 -7.53
N GLU A 133 5.37 -19.08 -7.18
CA GLU A 133 6.84 -19.31 -7.17
C GLU A 133 7.52 -19.68 -8.51
N SER A 134 6.78 -19.80 -9.61
CA SER A 134 7.36 -20.17 -10.90
C SER A 134 8.02 -18.96 -11.60
N ILE A 135 9.29 -18.67 -11.26
CA ILE A 135 10.10 -17.64 -11.96
C ILE A 135 10.09 -17.83 -13.47
N PRO A 136 10.19 -19.05 -14.04
CA PRO A 136 10.13 -19.24 -15.49
C PRO A 136 8.80 -18.78 -16.11
N GLU A 137 7.68 -18.93 -15.41
CA GLU A 137 6.38 -18.46 -15.89
C GLU A 137 6.24 -16.95 -15.83
N VAL A 138 6.74 -16.35 -14.75
CA VAL A 138 6.79 -14.88 -14.61
C VAL A 138 7.68 -14.31 -15.71
N LYS A 139 8.88 -14.85 -15.92
CA LYS A 139 9.77 -14.41 -17.00
C LYS A 139 9.10 -14.54 -18.37
N ARG A 140 8.50 -15.69 -18.70
CA ARG A 140 7.76 -15.87 -19.96
C ARG A 140 6.58 -14.93 -20.11
N PHE A 141 5.99 -14.48 -19.01
CA PHE A 141 4.93 -13.48 -19.03
C PHE A 141 5.51 -12.09 -19.28
N LEU A 142 6.64 -11.76 -18.64
CA LEU A 142 7.32 -10.49 -18.85
C LEU A 142 7.82 -10.35 -20.29
N ASP A 143 8.53 -11.36 -20.81
CA ASP A 143 9.03 -11.40 -22.19
C ASP A 143 7.89 -11.28 -23.23
N ARG A 144 6.69 -11.76 -22.91
CA ARG A 144 5.51 -11.67 -23.80
C ARG A 144 4.79 -10.33 -23.78
N ASN A 145 5.07 -9.49 -22.78
CA ASN A 145 4.40 -8.20 -22.60
C ASN A 145 5.43 -7.07 -22.41
N GLU A 146 6.64 -7.21 -22.96
CA GLU A 146 7.76 -6.27 -22.79
C GLU A 146 7.33 -4.82 -23.06
N ASP A 147 6.54 -4.61 -24.12
CA ASP A 147 6.04 -3.30 -24.55
C ASP A 147 5.06 -2.64 -23.56
N MET A 148 4.41 -3.43 -22.71
CA MET A 148 3.33 -3.00 -21.81
C MET A 148 3.76 -2.94 -20.34
N ILE A 149 4.95 -3.46 -20.01
CA ILE A 149 5.42 -3.54 -18.63
C ILE A 149 6.05 -2.22 -18.22
N SER A 150 5.35 -1.51 -17.34
CA SER A 150 5.91 -0.32 -16.70
C SER A 150 6.72 -0.69 -15.45
N PRO A 151 7.69 0.15 -15.04
CA PRO A 151 8.39 0.00 -13.76
C PRO A 151 7.45 -0.06 -12.55
N GLN A 152 6.29 0.60 -12.62
CA GLN A 152 5.27 0.58 -11.57
C GLN A 152 4.58 -0.79 -11.47
N MET A 153 4.34 -1.46 -12.60
CA MET A 153 3.78 -2.81 -12.60
C MET A 153 4.76 -3.82 -11.99
N LEU A 154 6.05 -3.69 -12.31
CA LEU A 154 7.11 -4.50 -11.70
C LEU A 154 7.28 -4.23 -10.21
N ASP A 155 7.24 -2.97 -9.77
CA ASP A 155 7.29 -2.60 -8.35
C ASP A 155 6.07 -3.15 -7.58
N SER A 156 4.87 -3.07 -8.15
CA SER A 156 3.67 -3.68 -7.56
C SER A 156 3.83 -5.20 -7.40
N ALA A 157 4.32 -5.88 -8.45
CA ALA A 157 4.61 -7.32 -8.42
C ALA A 157 5.68 -7.67 -7.37
N LEU A 158 6.73 -6.84 -7.24
CA LEU A 158 7.78 -7.01 -6.26
C LEU A 158 7.25 -6.89 -4.81
N ARG A 159 6.45 -5.87 -4.52
CA ARG A 159 5.79 -5.70 -3.20
C ARG A 159 4.87 -6.88 -2.88
N HIS A 160 4.14 -7.37 -3.87
CA HIS A 160 3.31 -8.57 -3.72
C HIS A 160 4.16 -9.82 -3.40
N ALA A 161 5.29 -10.01 -4.10
CA ALA A 161 6.23 -11.10 -3.84
C ALA A 161 6.78 -11.05 -2.40
N ILE A 162 7.11 -9.86 -1.92
CA ILE A 162 7.57 -9.61 -0.54
C ILE A 162 6.48 -9.96 0.47
N THR A 163 5.25 -9.50 0.25
CA THR A 163 4.09 -9.79 1.11
C THR A 163 3.81 -11.29 1.21
N CYS A 164 3.97 -12.01 0.10
CA CYS A 164 3.82 -13.46 0.05
C CYS A 164 5.05 -14.23 0.57
N GLY A 165 6.12 -13.55 1.03
CA GLY A 165 7.35 -14.18 1.53
C GLY A 165 8.21 -14.85 0.45
N ARG A 166 7.97 -14.55 -0.84
CA ARG A 166 8.63 -15.18 -1.99
C ARG A 166 9.99 -14.53 -2.26
N LYS A 167 10.98 -14.84 -1.42
CA LYS A 167 12.31 -14.19 -1.45
C LYS A 167 13.02 -14.27 -2.80
N GLU A 168 13.00 -15.42 -3.46
CA GLU A 168 13.65 -15.60 -4.76
C GLU A 168 12.92 -14.86 -5.89
N MET A 169 11.57 -14.85 -5.86
CA MET A 169 10.77 -14.07 -6.82
C MET A 169 10.99 -12.57 -6.63
N ALA A 170 11.04 -12.09 -5.39
CA ALA A 170 11.35 -10.71 -5.07
C ALA A 170 12.75 -10.31 -5.56
N ARG A 171 13.76 -11.18 -5.36
CA ARG A 171 15.11 -10.96 -5.90
C ARG A 171 15.14 -10.88 -7.42
N TYR A 172 14.36 -11.74 -8.09
CA TYR A 172 14.24 -11.71 -9.54
C TYR A 172 13.63 -10.39 -10.02
N LEU A 173 12.46 -10.02 -9.51
CA LEU A 173 11.77 -8.79 -9.91
C LEU A 173 12.59 -7.53 -9.60
N TYR A 174 13.32 -7.52 -8.48
CA TYR A 174 14.22 -6.41 -8.15
C TYR A 174 15.31 -6.18 -9.22
N ARG A 175 15.79 -7.24 -9.88
CA ARG A 175 16.80 -7.13 -10.94
C ARG A 175 16.22 -6.62 -12.26
N GLU A 176 14.92 -6.84 -12.49
CA GLU A 176 14.22 -6.40 -13.70
C GLU A 176 13.78 -4.93 -13.61
N ILE A 177 13.70 -4.34 -12.41
CA ILE A 177 13.32 -2.94 -12.22
C ILE A 177 14.51 -2.01 -12.55
N PRO A 178 14.32 -0.99 -13.42
CA PRO A 178 15.34 0.01 -13.68
C PRO A 178 15.80 0.71 -12.40
N LEU A 179 17.11 0.75 -12.15
CA LEU A 179 17.68 1.31 -10.92
C LEU A 179 17.31 2.77 -10.69
N ASP A 180 17.10 3.55 -11.76
CA ASP A 180 16.70 4.96 -11.66
C ASP A 180 15.29 5.12 -11.09
N PHE A 181 14.41 4.13 -11.29
CA PHE A 181 13.09 4.09 -10.66
C PHE A 181 13.18 3.86 -9.14
N LEU A 182 14.23 3.15 -8.69
CA LEU A 182 14.49 2.91 -7.28
C LEU A 182 15.26 4.06 -6.62
N ARG A 183 15.81 5.01 -7.39
CA ARG A 183 16.44 6.21 -6.83
C ARG A 183 15.36 7.18 -6.35
N GLY A 184 15.26 7.33 -5.03
CA GLY A 184 14.33 8.25 -4.37
C GLY A 184 13.33 7.53 -3.49
N ASP A 185 12.10 8.03 -3.47
CA ASP A 185 11.06 7.59 -2.55
C ASP A 185 10.67 6.12 -2.74
N SER A 186 10.60 5.64 -3.99
CA SER A 186 10.29 4.24 -4.30
C SER A 186 11.26 3.25 -3.64
N GLY A 187 12.56 3.57 -3.62
CA GLY A 187 13.57 2.74 -2.97
C GLY A 187 13.44 2.75 -1.44
N PHE A 188 13.14 3.90 -0.84
CA PHE A 188 12.86 4.00 0.59
C PHE A 188 11.65 3.14 0.99
N PHE A 189 10.53 3.27 0.26
CA PHE A 189 9.33 2.47 0.53
C PHE A 189 9.57 0.97 0.35
N LEU A 190 10.32 0.58 -0.68
CA LEU A 190 10.67 -0.82 -0.90
C LEU A 190 11.49 -1.40 0.27
N LEU A 191 12.47 -0.65 0.79
CA LEU A 191 13.28 -1.06 1.93
C LEU A 191 12.44 -1.21 3.20
N GLU A 192 11.61 -0.21 3.50
CA GLU A 192 10.66 -0.26 4.63
C GLU A 192 9.73 -1.47 4.52
N HIS A 193 9.18 -1.71 3.32
CA HIS A 193 8.28 -2.83 3.05
C HIS A 193 8.97 -4.19 3.24
N CYS A 194 10.25 -4.31 2.85
CA CYS A 194 11.07 -5.51 3.12
C CYS A 194 11.28 -5.74 4.62
N ILE A 195 11.54 -4.69 5.40
CA ILE A 195 11.76 -4.77 6.85
C ILE A 195 10.48 -5.24 7.55
N THR A 196 9.35 -4.60 7.27
CA THR A 196 8.06 -4.91 7.91
C THR A 196 7.60 -6.34 7.64
N ASN A 197 7.83 -6.85 6.42
CA ASN A 197 7.50 -8.23 6.06
C ASN A 197 8.57 -9.26 6.48
N GLY A 198 9.61 -8.85 7.22
CA GLY A 198 10.62 -9.77 7.73
C GLY A 198 11.44 -10.47 6.63
N MET A 199 11.58 -9.85 5.46
CA MET A 199 12.31 -10.45 4.33
C MET A 199 13.75 -10.78 4.68
N PHE A 200 14.38 -9.95 5.51
CA PHE A 200 15.76 -10.12 6.00
C PHE A 200 15.90 -11.08 7.19
N GLY A 201 14.80 -11.67 7.69
CA GLY A 201 14.79 -12.57 8.84
C GLY A 201 14.73 -11.85 10.20
N LYS A 202 14.09 -12.49 11.18
CA LYS A 202 14.17 -12.09 12.60
C LYS A 202 15.37 -12.81 13.23
N GLU A 203 16.58 -12.29 13.07
CA GLU A 203 17.77 -12.83 13.77
C GLU A 203 18.22 -11.99 14.97
N PHE A 204 17.41 -11.07 15.45
CA PHE A 204 17.70 -10.33 16.68
C PHE A 204 16.66 -10.70 17.74
N TYR A 205 17.14 -11.18 18.89
CA TYR A 205 16.42 -11.75 20.04
C TYR A 205 16.12 -13.26 20.00
N ASN A 206 17.17 -14.08 19.80
CA ASN A 206 17.27 -15.35 20.50
C ASN A 206 18.73 -15.59 20.92
N SER A 207 19.31 -14.63 21.64
CA SER A 207 20.38 -14.95 22.58
C SER A 207 19.72 -15.56 23.82
N SER A 208 19.40 -16.85 23.75
CA SER A 208 19.26 -17.68 24.93
C SER A 208 20.62 -17.64 25.65
N SER A 209 20.73 -16.85 26.70
CA SER A 209 21.84 -17.00 27.63
C SER A 209 21.61 -18.28 28.46
N PRO A 210 22.65 -19.10 28.65
CA PRO A 210 22.61 -20.34 29.42
C PRO A 210 22.41 -20.09 30.92
#